data_AF-A0A959RXQ6-F1
#
_entry.id   AF-A0A959RXQ6-F1
#
_cell.length_a   1.000
_cell.length_b   1.000
_cell.length_c   1.000
_cell.angle_alpha   90.00
_cell.angle_beta   90.00
_cell.angle_gamma   90.00
#
_symmetry.space_group_name_H-M   'P 1'
#
loop_
_entity.id
_entity.type
_entity.pdbx_description
1 polymer ?
#
loop_
_entity_poly.entity_id
_entity_poly.type
_entity_poly.pdbx_seq_one_letter_code
_entity_poly.pdbx_strand_id
1 'polypeptide(L)'
;MKKIIGSLGVLVLVIVVAIGTLTTHNVSENTLDKLREKYPEKHIPSVDHSKFPQLQKKFSSPREVTAECIACHNKSAEQVMHSNHWNWEREEYIEGRGIVSIGKKNAMNNFCIGTQGNEKSCAKCHIGYGMDEKGLSFTDANNIDCLVCHDNTETYAKASNQGGAPVMTLDFNKIAENVGPPKRTNCGVCHFFGGGGDNVKHGDLSSLMFYPTNEIDVHMDADGVDLQCVDCHTTEQHTIAGKMYSLSSMNHNRAFCEDCHTSTPHSKEILNEHTLKVACQT
;
A
#
# COMPACT_ATOMS: atom_id res chain seq x y z
N MET A 1 4.39 -64.56 37.72
CA MET A 1 5.16 -63.28 37.72
C MET A 1 5.65 -62.87 36.32
N LYS A 2 6.37 -63.72 35.56
CA LYS A 2 6.88 -63.35 34.20
C LYS A 2 5.80 -62.90 33.19
N LYS A 3 4.61 -63.53 33.19
CA LYS A 3 3.51 -63.14 32.28
C LYS A 3 2.90 -61.76 32.59
N ILE A 4 2.86 -61.36 33.86
CA ILE A 4 2.30 -60.08 34.32
C ILE A 4 3.26 -58.92 33.99
N ILE A 5 4.57 -59.18 34.12
CA ILE A 5 5.62 -58.21 33.77
C ILE A 5 5.62 -57.94 32.25
N GLY A 6 5.44 -58.98 31.43
CA GLY A 6 5.32 -58.84 29.97
C GLY A 6 4.10 -58.02 29.54
N SER A 7 2.94 -58.25 30.15
CA SER A 7 1.72 -57.49 29.85
C SER A 7 1.78 -56.03 30.33
N LEU A 8 2.46 -55.75 31.45
CA LEU A 8 2.69 -54.37 31.89
C LEU A 8 3.63 -53.63 30.93
N GLY A 9 4.70 -54.28 30.45
CA GLY A 9 5.64 -53.70 29.49
C GLY A 9 4.98 -53.31 28.17
N VAL A 10 4.08 -54.16 27.65
CA VAL A 10 3.30 -53.86 26.45
C VAL A 10 2.32 -52.72 26.69
N LEU A 11 1.64 -52.69 27.85
CA LEU A 11 0.72 -51.61 28.18
C LEU A 11 1.43 -50.26 28.29
N VAL A 12 2.61 -50.22 28.93
CA VAL A 12 3.44 -49.00 29.01
C VAL A 12 3.91 -48.59 27.63
N LEU A 13 4.33 -49.52 26.78
CA LEU A 13 4.75 -49.19 25.41
C LEU A 13 3.58 -48.62 24.58
N VAL A 14 2.39 -49.20 24.70
CA VAL A 14 1.18 -48.70 24.03
C VAL A 14 0.80 -47.32 24.56
N ILE A 15 0.92 -47.07 25.86
CA ILE A 15 0.68 -45.75 26.46
C ILE A 15 1.74 -44.75 25.98
N VAL A 16 3.01 -45.11 25.92
CA VAL A 16 4.09 -44.24 25.42
C VAL A 16 3.92 -43.93 23.94
N VAL A 17 3.52 -44.92 23.13
CA VAL A 17 3.22 -44.71 21.70
C VAL A 17 1.96 -43.87 21.54
N ALA A 18 0.90 -44.12 22.31
CA ALA A 18 -0.34 -43.35 22.28
C ALA A 18 -0.12 -41.90 22.70
N ILE A 19 0.62 -41.68 23.80
CA ILE A 19 1.07 -40.35 24.24
C ILE A 19 1.92 -39.74 23.14
N GLY A 20 2.91 -40.45 22.60
CA GLY A 20 3.76 -40.00 21.49
C GLY A 20 2.95 -39.52 20.28
N THR A 21 1.93 -40.28 19.86
CA THR A 21 1.01 -39.92 18.76
C THR A 21 -0.03 -38.85 19.11
N LEU A 22 -0.31 -38.64 20.39
CA LEU A 22 -1.19 -37.57 20.88
C LEU A 22 -0.41 -36.27 21.19
N THR A 23 0.90 -36.38 21.44
CA THR A 23 1.85 -35.28 21.68
C THR A 23 2.65 -34.91 20.45
N THR A 24 2.52 -35.64 19.33
CA THR A 24 2.77 -35.04 18.02
C THR A 24 1.74 -33.94 17.89
N HIS A 25 2.10 -32.76 18.38
CA HIS A 25 1.59 -31.53 17.82
C HIS A 25 1.79 -31.69 16.33
N ASN A 26 0.72 -31.99 15.60
CA ASN A 26 0.59 -31.46 14.26
C ASN A 26 0.77 -29.97 14.47
N VAL A 27 2.01 -29.50 14.30
CA VAL A 27 2.33 -28.09 14.21
C VAL A 27 1.57 -27.71 12.96
N SER A 28 0.33 -27.23 13.15
CA SER A 28 -0.35 -26.51 12.11
C SER A 28 0.65 -25.47 11.66
N GLU A 29 1.07 -25.51 10.39
CA GLU A 29 1.89 -24.45 9.81
C GLU A 29 1.43 -23.12 10.39
N ASN A 30 2.33 -22.46 11.10
CA ASN A 30 2.02 -21.18 11.71
C ASN A 30 1.56 -20.26 10.57
N THR A 31 0.46 -19.54 10.75
CA THR A 31 -0.08 -18.61 9.75
C THR A 31 1.01 -17.74 9.11
N LEU A 32 2.01 -17.34 9.90
CA LEU A 32 3.13 -16.56 9.45
C LEU A 32 4.03 -17.27 8.42
N ASP A 33 4.22 -18.58 8.54
CA ASP A 33 5.03 -19.36 7.60
C ASP A 33 4.34 -19.43 6.24
N LYS A 34 3.00 -19.59 6.22
CA LYS A 34 2.20 -19.52 4.99
C LYS A 34 2.28 -18.15 4.32
N LEU A 35 2.25 -17.08 5.11
CA LEU A 35 2.37 -15.72 4.57
C LEU A 35 3.75 -15.48 3.97
N ARG A 36 4.82 -15.98 4.62
CA ARG A 36 6.20 -15.90 4.11
C ARG A 36 6.42 -16.68 2.84
N GLU A 37 5.68 -17.77 2.61
CA GLU A 37 5.71 -18.47 1.33
C GLU A 37 4.92 -17.73 0.25
N LYS A 38 3.76 -17.18 0.61
CA LYS A 38 2.83 -16.54 -0.32
C LYS A 38 3.33 -15.21 -0.90
N TYR A 39 3.83 -14.30 -0.07
CA TYR A 39 4.11 -12.93 -0.50
C TYR A 39 5.31 -12.76 -1.45
N PRO A 40 6.39 -13.56 -1.35
CA PRO A 40 7.48 -13.52 -2.33
C PRO A 40 7.09 -14.01 -3.74
N GLU A 41 5.91 -14.62 -3.91
CA GLU A 41 5.46 -15.08 -5.23
C GLU A 41 5.28 -13.89 -6.19
N LYS A 42 5.98 -13.96 -7.32
CA LYS A 42 5.87 -12.92 -8.34
C LYS A 42 4.47 -12.88 -8.93
N HIS A 43 3.88 -11.67 -8.93
CA HIS A 43 2.63 -11.45 -9.62
C HIS A 43 2.74 -11.82 -11.11
N ILE A 44 1.78 -12.63 -11.58
CA ILE A 44 1.63 -12.98 -12.99
C ILE A 44 0.55 -12.07 -13.58
N PRO A 45 0.90 -11.16 -14.52
CA PRO A 45 -0.08 -10.30 -15.15
C PRO A 45 -1.17 -11.11 -15.86
N SER A 46 -2.43 -10.70 -15.71
CA SER A 46 -3.55 -11.33 -16.40
C SER A 46 -3.54 -11.05 -17.91
N VAL A 47 -2.91 -9.95 -18.33
CA VAL A 47 -2.78 -9.50 -19.72
C VAL A 47 -1.42 -8.86 -19.95
N ASP A 48 -0.98 -8.86 -21.20
CA ASP A 48 0.22 -8.15 -21.67
C ASP A 48 -0.19 -6.86 -22.39
N HIS A 49 0.03 -5.71 -21.75
CA HIS A 49 -0.36 -4.41 -22.28
C HIS A 49 0.38 -4.05 -23.57
N SER A 50 1.58 -4.58 -23.80
CA SER A 50 2.35 -4.36 -25.03
C SER A 50 1.69 -4.97 -26.28
N LYS A 51 0.68 -5.83 -26.12
CA LYS A 51 -0.02 -6.48 -27.23
C LYS A 51 -1.26 -5.73 -27.70
N PHE A 52 -1.72 -4.70 -26.98
CA PHE A 52 -2.95 -3.99 -27.35
C PHE A 52 -2.70 -2.92 -28.41
N PRO A 53 -3.35 -2.99 -29.59
CA PRO A 53 -3.18 -2.00 -30.65
C PRO A 53 -3.44 -0.55 -30.23
N GLN A 54 -4.34 -0.35 -29.25
CA GLN A 54 -4.66 0.94 -28.63
C GLN A 54 -3.44 1.63 -28.01
N LEU A 55 -2.48 0.85 -27.49
CA LEU A 55 -1.25 1.34 -26.86
C LEU A 55 -0.06 1.40 -27.84
N GLN A 56 -0.18 0.76 -29.01
CA GLN A 56 0.82 0.72 -30.08
C GLN A 56 0.76 1.96 -31.00
N LYS A 57 0.35 3.12 -30.48
CA LYS A 57 0.24 4.39 -31.20
C LYS A 57 1.05 5.46 -30.50
N LYS A 58 1.66 6.39 -31.23
CA LYS A 58 2.42 7.48 -30.61
C LYS A 58 1.51 8.36 -29.74
N PHE A 59 1.81 8.46 -28.45
CA PHE A 59 1.12 9.38 -27.54
C PHE A 59 1.79 10.76 -27.56
N SER A 60 0.99 11.81 -27.75
CA SER A 60 1.44 13.21 -27.73
C SER A 60 1.21 13.88 -26.38
N SER A 61 0.33 13.31 -25.56
CA SER A 61 0.02 13.79 -24.21
C SER A 61 -0.34 12.63 -23.28
N PRO A 62 -0.15 12.80 -21.96
CA PRO A 62 -0.54 11.78 -20.98
C PRO A 62 -2.06 11.56 -20.93
N ARG A 63 -2.87 12.56 -21.29
CA ARG A 63 -4.34 12.43 -21.33
C ARG A 63 -4.79 11.46 -22.41
N GLU A 64 -4.06 11.37 -23.52
CA GLU A 64 -4.34 10.37 -24.55
C GLU A 64 -4.11 8.95 -24.04
N VAL A 65 -3.09 8.75 -23.17
CA VAL A 65 -2.88 7.47 -22.50
C VAL A 65 -4.06 7.15 -21.58
N THR A 66 -4.45 8.10 -20.72
CA THR A 66 -5.61 7.94 -19.83
C THR A 66 -6.88 7.61 -20.61
N ALA A 67 -7.13 8.27 -21.73
CA ALA A 67 -8.29 8.01 -22.60
C ALA A 67 -8.31 6.55 -23.10
N GLU A 68 -7.17 5.99 -23.51
CA GLU A 68 -7.07 4.58 -23.90
C GLU A 68 -7.25 3.64 -22.70
N CYS A 69 -6.68 3.98 -21.55
CA CYS A 69 -6.85 3.20 -20.32
C CYS A 69 -8.33 3.09 -19.93
N ILE A 70 -9.04 4.21 -19.84
CA ILE A 70 -10.44 4.22 -19.38
C ILE A 70 -11.42 3.65 -20.41
N ALA A 71 -11.02 3.54 -21.68
CA ALA A 71 -11.81 2.84 -22.70
C ALA A 71 -11.97 1.34 -22.38
N CYS A 72 -10.96 0.72 -21.76
CA CYS A 72 -11.00 -0.66 -21.29
C CYS A 72 -11.32 -0.77 -19.79
N HIS A 73 -10.74 0.10 -18.97
CA HIS A 73 -10.90 0.18 -17.51
C HIS A 73 -12.03 1.15 -17.11
N ASN A 74 -13.21 0.94 -17.69
CA ASN A 74 -14.32 1.90 -17.64
C ASN A 74 -14.87 2.22 -16.26
N LYS A 75 -14.72 1.33 -15.27
CA LYS A 75 -15.08 1.59 -13.87
C LYS A 75 -13.97 2.25 -13.06
N SER A 76 -12.71 2.11 -13.50
CA SER A 76 -11.56 2.58 -12.72
C SER A 76 -11.52 4.10 -12.62
N ALA A 77 -11.96 4.82 -13.66
CA ALA A 77 -12.08 6.27 -13.61
C ALA A 77 -13.01 6.73 -12.48
N GLU A 78 -14.22 6.17 -12.43
CA GLU A 78 -15.21 6.48 -11.39
C GLU A 78 -14.64 6.14 -10.00
N GLN A 79 -14.07 4.95 -9.84
CA GLN A 79 -13.47 4.49 -8.59
C GLN A 79 -12.37 5.43 -8.08
N VAL A 80 -11.44 5.82 -8.96
CA VAL A 80 -10.36 6.74 -8.63
C VAL A 80 -10.92 8.11 -8.25
N MET A 81 -11.89 8.64 -8.99
CA MET A 81 -12.48 9.96 -8.74
C MET A 81 -13.28 10.03 -7.43
N HIS A 82 -13.75 8.89 -6.90
CA HIS A 82 -14.36 8.81 -5.57
C HIS A 82 -13.34 8.65 -4.43
N SER A 83 -12.06 8.36 -4.74
CA SER A 83 -11.03 8.14 -3.73
C SER A 83 -10.54 9.45 -3.08
N ASN A 84 -9.95 9.33 -1.89
CA ASN A 84 -9.28 10.46 -1.24
C ASN A 84 -7.97 10.87 -1.93
N HIS A 85 -7.36 10.00 -2.76
CA HIS A 85 -6.18 10.36 -3.53
C HIS A 85 -6.52 11.36 -4.64
N TRP A 86 -7.72 11.24 -5.22
CA TRP A 86 -8.26 12.22 -6.15
C TRP A 86 -8.77 13.48 -5.46
N ASN A 87 -9.66 13.33 -4.47
CA ASN A 87 -10.33 14.47 -3.85
C ASN A 87 -9.46 15.26 -2.86
N TRP A 88 -8.34 14.67 -2.41
CA TRP A 88 -7.48 15.21 -1.34
C TRP A 88 -8.21 15.47 -0.01
N GLU A 89 -9.38 14.89 0.16
CA GLU A 89 -10.19 14.97 1.37
C GLU A 89 -11.05 13.71 1.50
N ARG A 90 -11.58 13.52 2.69
CA ARG A 90 -12.56 12.49 3.04
C ARG A 90 -13.38 12.93 4.23
N GLU A 91 -14.56 12.35 4.37
CA GLU A 91 -15.38 12.57 5.55
C GLU A 91 -14.82 11.83 6.76
N GLU A 92 -14.73 12.55 7.87
CA GLU A 92 -14.27 12.05 9.16
C GLU A 92 -15.14 12.62 10.27
N TYR A 93 -15.38 11.80 11.30
CA TYR A 93 -16.04 12.26 12.51
C TYR A 93 -14.99 12.79 13.48
N ILE A 94 -15.16 14.03 13.93
CA ILE A 94 -14.34 14.64 14.96
C ILE A 94 -15.24 14.94 16.16
N GLU A 95 -14.86 14.44 17.33
CA GLU A 95 -15.58 14.70 18.57
C GLU A 95 -15.73 16.22 18.80
N GLY A 96 -16.96 16.64 19.10
CA GLY A 96 -17.30 18.06 19.28
C GLY A 96 -17.47 18.88 17.99
N ARG A 97 -17.12 18.36 16.80
CA ARG A 97 -17.35 19.01 15.50
C ARG A 97 -18.32 18.27 14.59
N GLY A 98 -18.55 16.98 14.83
CA GLY A 98 -19.39 16.13 13.98
C GLY A 98 -18.64 15.63 12.75
N ILE A 99 -19.37 15.34 11.68
CA ILE A 99 -18.80 14.89 10.41
C ILE A 99 -18.26 16.11 9.66
N VAL A 100 -16.97 16.07 9.33
CA VAL A 100 -16.29 17.10 8.55
C VAL A 100 -15.54 16.47 7.38
N SER A 101 -15.47 17.18 6.26
CA SER A 101 -14.53 16.82 5.19
C SER A 101 -13.15 17.34 5.55
N ILE A 102 -12.14 16.47 5.62
CA ILE A 102 -10.77 16.84 5.96
C ILE A 102 -9.73 16.08 5.13
N GLY A 103 -8.65 16.75 4.76
CA GLY A 103 -7.49 16.15 4.10
C GLY A 103 -6.54 17.22 3.54
N LYS A 104 -5.63 16.83 2.64
CA LYS A 104 -4.64 17.74 2.05
C LYS A 104 -5.25 19.00 1.39
N LYS A 105 -6.50 18.94 0.95
CA LYS A 105 -7.22 20.08 0.37
C LYS A 105 -7.45 21.23 1.35
N ASN A 106 -7.64 20.94 2.64
CA ASN A 106 -8.03 21.92 3.66
C ASN A 106 -7.27 21.80 4.99
N ALA A 107 -6.42 20.79 5.16
CA ALA A 107 -5.58 20.63 6.33
C ALA A 107 -4.37 21.57 6.25
N MET A 108 -4.07 22.20 7.39
CA MET A 108 -2.87 23.01 7.56
C MET A 108 -1.78 22.22 8.28
N ASN A 109 -0.52 22.51 7.96
CA ASN A 109 0.64 21.98 8.66
C ASN A 109 1.68 23.08 8.89
N ASN A 110 2.81 22.71 9.49
CA ASN A 110 3.95 23.60 9.76
C ASN A 110 5.11 23.41 8.75
N PHE A 111 4.85 22.79 7.59
CA PHE A 111 5.78 22.70 6.46
C PHE A 111 5.44 23.79 5.44
N CYS A 112 4.85 23.42 4.29
CA CYS A 112 4.40 24.35 3.26
C CYS A 112 3.07 25.05 3.62
N ILE A 113 2.63 24.97 4.88
CA ILE A 113 1.39 25.52 5.44
C ILE A 113 0.12 24.86 4.90
N GLY A 114 -0.14 24.92 3.59
CA GLY A 114 -1.33 24.39 2.95
C GLY A 114 -1.23 24.40 1.43
N THR A 115 -2.20 23.77 0.78
CA THR A 115 -2.25 23.69 -0.70
C THR A 115 -2.74 24.96 -1.36
N GLN A 116 -3.53 25.78 -0.67
CA GLN A 116 -4.10 27.02 -1.18
C GLN A 116 -2.98 28.03 -1.52
N GLY A 117 -3.02 28.55 -2.75
CA GLY A 117 -1.99 29.44 -3.32
C GLY A 117 -0.71 28.72 -3.78
N ASN A 118 -0.61 27.40 -3.57
CA ASN A 118 0.54 26.56 -3.94
C ASN A 118 0.12 25.34 -4.78
N GLU A 119 -1.07 25.39 -5.39
CA GLU A 119 -1.75 24.24 -6.00
C GLU A 119 -0.86 23.55 -7.04
N LYS A 120 -0.28 24.32 -7.95
CA LYS A 120 0.59 23.79 -9.03
C LYS A 120 1.81 23.03 -8.51
N SER A 121 2.38 23.46 -7.38
CA SER A 121 3.51 22.80 -6.73
C SER A 121 3.05 21.54 -6.01
N CYS A 122 1.99 21.66 -5.21
CA CYS A 122 1.43 20.58 -4.42
C CYS A 122 0.88 19.43 -5.28
N ALA A 123 0.39 19.75 -6.48
CA ALA A 123 -0.14 18.83 -7.47
C ALA A 123 0.93 17.92 -8.08
N LYS A 124 2.23 18.18 -7.86
CA LYS A 124 3.28 17.21 -8.18
C LYS A 124 3.03 15.85 -7.50
N CYS A 125 2.34 15.84 -6.36
CA CYS A 125 1.92 14.62 -5.67
C CYS A 125 0.39 14.39 -5.71
N HIS A 126 -0.31 14.97 -6.70
CA HIS A 126 -1.70 14.63 -7.00
C HIS A 126 -1.75 13.56 -8.09
N ILE A 127 -2.72 12.66 -8.04
CA ILE A 127 -2.93 11.60 -9.04
C ILE A 127 -3.73 12.09 -10.26
N GLY A 128 -3.56 13.37 -10.62
CA GLY A 128 -4.21 13.98 -11.75
C GLY A 128 -3.36 15.04 -12.44
N TYR A 129 -3.88 15.54 -13.56
CA TYR A 129 -3.24 16.49 -14.45
C TYR A 129 -3.94 17.83 -14.48
N GLY A 130 -3.19 18.91 -14.61
CA GLY A 130 -3.72 20.24 -14.90
C GLY A 130 -4.43 20.91 -13.72
N MET A 131 -4.00 20.64 -12.48
CA MET A 131 -4.46 21.41 -11.32
C MET A 131 -4.09 22.89 -11.51
N ASP A 132 -5.11 23.74 -11.53
CA ASP A 132 -4.97 25.18 -11.66
C ASP A 132 -5.00 25.87 -10.29
N GLU A 133 -4.84 27.21 -10.29
CA GLU A 133 -4.85 28.06 -9.10
C GLU A 133 -6.22 28.11 -8.39
N LYS A 134 -7.26 27.53 -9.00
CA LYS A 134 -8.60 27.41 -8.41
C LYS A 134 -8.88 25.99 -7.91
N GLY A 135 -7.96 25.05 -8.12
CA GLY A 135 -8.14 23.63 -7.79
C GLY A 135 -9.21 22.91 -8.63
N LEU A 136 -9.47 23.33 -9.87
CA LEU A 136 -10.63 22.91 -10.67
C LEU A 136 -10.44 21.66 -11.57
N SER A 137 -9.36 20.89 -11.42
CA SER A 137 -9.05 19.78 -12.35
C SER A 137 -10.00 18.56 -12.26
N PHE A 138 -10.85 18.48 -11.23
CA PHE A 138 -11.46 17.21 -10.78
C PHE A 138 -12.67 16.67 -11.56
N THR A 139 -13.10 17.30 -12.65
CA THR A 139 -14.36 16.93 -13.33
C THR A 139 -14.19 16.04 -14.57
N ASP A 140 -13.01 16.03 -15.19
CA ASP A 140 -12.73 15.25 -16.39
C ASP A 140 -11.91 13.99 -16.04
N ALA A 141 -12.45 12.82 -16.34
CA ALA A 141 -11.77 11.54 -16.12
C ALA A 141 -10.45 11.41 -16.91
N ASN A 142 -10.30 12.13 -18.03
CA ASN A 142 -9.04 12.15 -18.78
C ASN A 142 -7.91 12.86 -18.03
N ASN A 143 -8.22 13.60 -16.95
CA ASN A 143 -7.22 14.21 -16.08
C ASN A 143 -6.66 13.22 -15.05
N ILE A 144 -7.13 11.97 -14.97
CA ILE A 144 -6.57 10.97 -14.07
C ILE A 144 -5.16 10.59 -14.51
N ASP A 145 -4.21 10.62 -13.59
CA ASP A 145 -2.86 10.14 -13.79
C ASP A 145 -2.79 8.65 -13.42
N CYS A 146 -3.06 7.78 -14.39
CA CYS A 146 -2.94 6.33 -14.19
C CYS A 146 -1.48 5.89 -14.02
N LEU A 147 -0.54 6.61 -14.64
CA LEU A 147 0.85 6.16 -14.79
C LEU A 147 1.66 6.37 -13.51
N VAL A 148 1.36 7.39 -12.71
CA VAL A 148 2.08 7.64 -11.45
C VAL A 148 2.04 6.45 -10.50
N CYS A 149 0.93 5.71 -10.49
CA CYS A 149 0.75 4.53 -9.63
C CYS A 149 1.12 3.21 -10.33
N HIS A 150 1.06 3.15 -11.66
CA HIS A 150 1.12 1.87 -12.39
C HIS A 150 2.34 1.72 -13.31
N ASP A 151 3.20 2.73 -13.46
CA ASP A 151 4.43 2.61 -14.24
C ASP A 151 5.42 1.62 -13.59
N ASN A 152 5.68 0.47 -14.24
CA ASN A 152 6.72 -0.46 -13.81
C ASN A 152 8.04 -0.32 -14.57
N THR A 153 8.19 0.71 -15.42
CA THR A 153 9.48 1.07 -16.03
C THR A 153 10.38 1.87 -15.10
N GLU A 154 9.80 2.46 -14.04
CA GLU A 154 10.50 3.33 -13.08
C GLU A 154 11.08 4.59 -13.75
N THR A 155 10.44 5.07 -14.82
CA THR A 155 10.86 6.27 -15.55
C THR A 155 9.85 7.41 -15.46
N TYR A 156 8.60 7.13 -15.09
CA TYR A 156 7.56 8.15 -15.02
C TYR A 156 7.85 9.17 -13.92
N ALA A 157 7.80 10.45 -14.28
CA ALA A 157 8.06 11.55 -13.36
C ALA A 157 7.16 12.75 -13.65
N LYS A 158 6.62 13.33 -12.58
CA LYS A 158 5.83 14.58 -12.64
C LYS A 158 6.74 15.80 -12.63
N ALA A 159 6.47 16.75 -13.52
CA ALA A 159 7.21 17.99 -13.61
C ALA A 159 6.91 18.89 -12.41
N SER A 160 7.95 19.57 -11.89
CA SER A 160 7.81 20.48 -10.75
C SER A 160 7.02 21.73 -11.13
N ASN A 161 6.07 22.14 -10.26
CA ASN A 161 5.23 23.33 -10.44
C ASN A 161 4.37 23.36 -11.71
N GLN A 162 4.02 22.19 -12.27
CA GLN A 162 3.24 22.10 -13.51
C GLN A 162 1.82 21.52 -13.29
N GLY A 163 1.22 21.73 -12.12
CA GLY A 163 -0.17 21.31 -11.89
C GLY A 163 -0.37 19.79 -12.00
N GLY A 164 0.68 19.02 -11.69
CA GLY A 164 0.66 17.57 -11.83
C GLY A 164 0.94 17.04 -13.24
N ALA A 165 1.28 17.88 -14.23
CA ALA A 165 1.71 17.37 -15.52
C ALA A 165 3.02 16.55 -15.42
N PRO A 166 3.18 15.48 -16.21
CA PRO A 166 4.44 14.75 -16.34
C PRO A 166 5.52 15.58 -17.04
N VAL A 167 6.77 15.12 -16.94
CA VAL A 167 7.84 15.58 -17.82
C VAL A 167 7.50 15.15 -19.26
N MET A 168 7.37 16.11 -20.17
CA MET A 168 6.85 15.84 -21.53
C MET A 168 7.84 15.13 -22.47
N THR A 169 9.10 14.96 -22.05
CA THR A 169 10.12 14.21 -22.79
C THR A 169 10.10 12.71 -22.49
N LEU A 170 9.20 12.25 -21.61
CA LEU A 170 9.07 10.84 -21.27
C LEU A 170 8.49 10.04 -22.44
N ASP A 171 8.90 8.78 -22.52
CA ASP A 171 8.34 7.83 -23.48
C ASP A 171 7.04 7.24 -22.93
N PHE A 172 5.93 7.95 -23.17
CA PHE A 172 4.61 7.52 -22.73
C PHE A 172 4.17 6.18 -23.34
N ASN A 173 4.66 5.84 -24.52
CA ASN A 173 4.42 4.54 -25.14
C ASN A 173 5.07 3.42 -24.32
N LYS A 174 6.37 3.55 -24.05
CA LYS A 174 7.11 2.56 -23.28
C LYS A 174 6.51 2.39 -21.88
N ILE A 175 6.11 3.48 -21.24
CA ILE A 175 5.49 3.45 -19.91
C ILE A 175 4.12 2.74 -19.97
N ALA A 176 3.23 3.15 -20.89
CA ALA A 176 1.89 2.59 -21.01
C ALA A 176 1.89 1.07 -21.31
N GLU A 177 2.83 0.59 -22.11
CA GLU A 177 2.97 -0.83 -22.44
C GLU A 177 3.47 -1.69 -21.28
N ASN A 178 4.12 -1.08 -20.29
CA ASN A 178 4.77 -1.76 -19.17
C ASN A 178 4.08 -1.43 -17.84
N VAL A 179 2.80 -1.05 -17.87
CA VAL A 179 2.03 -0.85 -16.64
C VAL A 179 1.77 -2.16 -15.90
N GLY A 180 1.65 -2.09 -14.58
CA GLY A 180 1.28 -3.23 -13.76
C GLY A 180 0.88 -2.86 -12.33
N PRO A 181 0.89 -3.84 -11.40
CA PRO A 181 0.62 -3.57 -9.99
C PRO A 181 1.59 -2.53 -9.43
N PRO A 182 1.12 -1.61 -8.56
CA PRO A 182 1.98 -0.60 -7.95
C PRO A 182 3.09 -1.23 -7.11
N LYS A 183 4.31 -0.72 -7.28
CA LYS A 183 5.47 -1.01 -6.42
C LYS A 183 5.67 0.11 -5.39
N ARG A 184 6.57 -0.12 -4.43
CA ARG A 184 7.05 0.92 -3.51
C ARG A 184 7.58 2.15 -4.25
N THR A 185 8.22 1.95 -5.41
CA THR A 185 8.72 3.03 -6.26
C THR A 185 7.60 3.97 -6.72
N ASN A 186 6.42 3.46 -7.07
CA ASN A 186 5.26 4.27 -7.46
C ASN A 186 4.70 5.09 -6.28
N CYS A 187 4.50 4.46 -5.12
CA CYS A 187 3.99 5.14 -3.93
C CYS A 187 4.99 6.19 -3.42
N GLY A 188 6.28 5.82 -3.43
CA GLY A 188 7.38 6.60 -2.88
C GLY A 188 7.61 7.94 -3.58
N VAL A 189 7.30 8.08 -4.88
CA VAL A 189 7.46 9.37 -5.60
C VAL A 189 6.71 10.52 -4.92
N CYS A 190 5.64 10.21 -4.18
CA CYS A 190 4.86 11.16 -3.41
C CYS A 190 5.06 11.02 -1.91
N HIS A 191 5.10 9.79 -1.40
CA HIS A 191 5.07 9.52 0.04
C HIS A 191 6.44 9.73 0.71
N PHE A 192 7.55 9.50 0.02
CA PHE A 192 8.89 9.64 0.60
C PHE A 192 9.39 11.10 0.55
N PHE A 193 8.90 11.88 -0.42
CA PHE A 193 9.36 13.25 -0.70
C PHE A 193 8.35 14.33 -0.25
N GLY A 194 7.37 13.96 0.57
CA GLY A 194 6.37 14.88 1.08
C GLY A 194 7.00 16.04 1.85
N GLY A 195 6.51 17.27 1.63
CA GLY A 195 7.06 18.46 2.29
C GLY A 195 8.28 19.07 1.60
N GLY A 196 8.67 18.58 0.41
CA GLY A 196 9.68 19.20 -0.45
C GLY A 196 11.05 18.52 -0.42
N GLY A 197 11.18 17.37 0.24
CA GLY A 197 12.43 16.61 0.29
C GLY A 197 12.23 15.21 0.87
N ASP A 198 13.24 14.39 0.73
CA ASP A 198 13.25 13.01 1.25
C ASP A 198 13.15 13.00 2.78
N ASN A 199 12.24 12.19 3.33
CA ASN A 199 12.03 12.05 4.77
C ASN A 199 11.76 13.39 5.50
N VAL A 200 11.22 14.40 4.80
CA VAL A 200 10.97 15.72 5.41
C VAL A 200 9.69 15.69 6.24
N LYS A 201 8.61 15.12 5.70
CA LYS A 201 7.29 15.14 6.35
C LYS A 201 7.02 13.91 7.22
N HIS A 202 7.44 12.74 6.78
CA HIS A 202 7.19 11.45 7.44
C HIS A 202 8.52 10.78 7.75
N GLY A 203 8.90 10.77 9.04
CA GLY A 203 10.16 10.27 9.59
C GLY A 203 10.49 8.82 9.20
N ASP A 204 9.42 8.04 9.05
CA ASP A 204 9.38 6.60 8.84
C ASP A 204 9.40 6.19 7.37
N LEU A 205 9.22 7.12 6.43
CA LEU A 205 9.16 6.85 5.00
C LEU A 205 10.16 7.72 4.23
N SER A 206 11.15 7.06 3.60
CA SER A 206 12.24 7.71 2.86
C SER A 206 12.60 6.95 1.60
N SER A 207 13.48 7.53 0.77
CA SER A 207 14.02 6.90 -0.43
C SER A 207 14.72 5.55 -0.17
N LEU A 208 15.14 5.27 1.07
CA LEU A 208 15.67 3.95 1.45
C LEU A 208 14.62 2.84 1.29
N MET A 209 13.34 3.16 1.36
CA MET A 209 12.24 2.20 1.20
C MET A 209 12.00 1.77 -0.26
N PHE A 210 12.75 2.30 -1.24
CA PHE A 210 12.70 1.74 -2.59
C PHE A 210 13.25 0.30 -2.61
N TYR A 211 14.39 0.10 -1.94
CA TYR A 211 15.07 -1.20 -1.83
C TYR A 211 15.66 -1.31 -0.41
N PRO A 212 14.81 -1.41 0.63
CA PRO A 212 15.29 -1.39 2.01
C PRO A 212 15.96 -2.73 2.35
N THR A 213 16.89 -2.68 3.30
CA THR A 213 17.39 -3.88 3.98
C THR A 213 16.50 -4.22 5.17
N ASN A 214 16.68 -5.41 5.73
CA ASN A 214 16.02 -5.83 6.96
C ASN A 214 16.15 -4.83 8.13
N GLU A 215 17.31 -4.16 8.24
CA GLU A 215 17.56 -3.17 9.31
C GLU A 215 16.70 -1.91 9.16
N ILE A 216 16.26 -1.60 7.93
CA ILE A 216 15.40 -0.45 7.63
C ILE A 216 13.93 -0.83 7.80
N ASP A 217 13.50 -1.93 7.20
CA ASP A 217 12.14 -2.45 7.36
C ASP A 217 12.10 -3.97 7.11
N VAL A 218 11.67 -4.73 8.11
CA VAL A 218 11.65 -6.20 8.05
C VAL A 218 10.58 -6.78 7.11
N HIS A 219 9.55 -6.01 6.79
CA HIS A 219 8.45 -6.44 5.91
C HIS A 219 8.76 -6.11 4.46
N MET A 220 9.32 -4.92 4.22
CA MET A 220 9.64 -4.41 2.88
C MET A 220 11.06 -4.78 2.41
N ASP A 221 11.86 -5.43 3.27
CA ASP A 221 13.22 -5.92 2.97
C ASP A 221 13.31 -6.57 1.59
N ALA A 222 14.12 -5.97 0.71
CA ALA A 222 14.20 -6.35 -0.70
C ALA A 222 14.84 -7.73 -0.92
N ASP A 223 15.64 -8.20 0.03
CA ASP A 223 16.22 -9.55 0.04
C ASP A 223 15.37 -10.55 0.88
N GLY A 224 14.27 -10.06 1.47
CA GLY A 224 13.38 -10.80 2.37
C GLY A 224 12.00 -11.07 1.75
N VAL A 225 10.94 -10.71 2.48
CA VAL A 225 9.55 -10.89 2.02
C VAL A 225 9.19 -9.88 0.91
N ASP A 226 9.92 -8.77 0.83
CA ASP A 226 9.82 -7.74 -0.21
C ASP A 226 8.39 -7.18 -0.41
N LEU A 227 7.64 -6.96 0.68
CA LEU A 227 6.28 -6.43 0.59
C LEU A 227 6.25 -5.08 -0.11
N GLN A 228 5.26 -4.92 -0.99
CA GLN A 228 4.87 -3.65 -1.57
C GLN A 228 3.86 -2.94 -0.66
N CYS A 229 3.68 -1.63 -0.84
CA CYS A 229 2.76 -0.86 0.00
C CYS A 229 1.33 -1.43 -0.04
N VAL A 230 0.90 -1.89 -1.21
CA VAL A 230 -0.47 -2.42 -1.46
C VAL A 230 -0.72 -3.80 -0.82
N ASP A 231 0.32 -4.50 -0.37
CA ASP A 231 0.16 -5.80 0.31
C ASP A 231 -0.42 -5.62 1.73
N CYS A 232 -0.08 -4.51 2.39
CA CYS A 232 -0.65 -4.11 3.69
C CYS A 232 -1.79 -3.10 3.49
N HIS A 233 -1.60 -2.12 2.61
CA HIS A 233 -2.63 -1.16 2.22
C HIS A 233 -3.55 -1.76 1.15
N THR A 234 -4.27 -2.81 1.54
CA THR A 234 -5.20 -3.53 0.67
C THR A 234 -6.15 -2.55 -0.01
N THR A 235 -6.37 -2.75 -1.30
CA THR A 235 -7.12 -1.80 -2.12
C THR A 235 -8.31 -2.48 -2.77
N GLU A 236 -9.50 -1.95 -2.52
CA GLU A 236 -10.72 -2.36 -3.21
C GLU A 236 -11.27 -1.18 -3.99
N GLN A 237 -11.56 -1.37 -5.27
CA GLN A 237 -12.16 -0.33 -6.12
C GLN A 237 -11.41 1.01 -6.03
N HIS A 238 -10.07 0.96 -6.14
CA HIS A 238 -9.16 2.11 -6.01
C HIS A 238 -9.27 2.90 -4.68
N THR A 239 -9.93 2.33 -3.67
CA THR A 239 -9.94 2.85 -2.30
C THR A 239 -8.85 2.11 -1.51
N ILE A 240 -7.72 2.78 -1.34
CA ILE A 240 -6.55 2.26 -0.62
C ILE A 240 -6.83 2.32 0.89
N ALA A 241 -6.72 1.19 1.57
CA ALA A 241 -6.86 1.11 3.02
C ALA A 241 -5.76 1.88 3.76
N GLY A 242 -6.03 2.26 5.00
CA GLY A 242 -5.09 2.99 5.83
C GLY A 242 -5.49 4.46 6.01
N LYS A 243 -5.47 4.88 7.27
CA LYS A 243 -5.71 6.27 7.66
C LYS A 243 -4.56 6.77 8.50
N MET A 244 -4.17 8.02 8.25
CA MET A 244 -3.18 8.71 9.06
C MET A 244 -3.83 9.19 10.36
N TYR A 245 -3.25 8.86 11.50
CA TYR A 245 -3.78 9.22 12.84
C TYR A 245 -3.96 10.72 13.04
N SER A 246 -3.12 11.57 12.43
CA SER A 246 -3.24 13.03 12.56
C SER A 246 -4.45 13.62 11.85
N LEU A 247 -5.09 12.88 10.94
CA LEU A 247 -6.24 13.33 10.16
C LEU A 247 -7.52 12.52 10.41
N SER A 248 -7.44 11.41 11.14
CA SER A 248 -8.59 10.58 11.49
C SER A 248 -8.44 10.05 12.91
N SER A 249 -9.40 10.40 13.77
CA SER A 249 -9.53 9.92 15.14
C SER A 249 -10.27 8.58 15.25
N MET A 250 -10.94 8.16 14.18
CA MET A 250 -11.73 6.93 14.17
C MET A 250 -10.86 5.70 13.85
N ASN A 251 -11.24 4.57 14.42
CA ASN A 251 -10.60 3.28 14.18
C ASN A 251 -11.31 2.50 13.07
N HIS A 252 -11.32 3.04 11.85
CA HIS A 252 -11.92 2.40 10.67
C HIS A 252 -11.00 2.45 9.46
N ASN A 253 -11.10 1.44 8.59
CA ASN A 253 -10.28 1.29 7.38
C ASN A 253 -8.77 1.50 7.67
N ARG A 254 -8.28 0.87 8.74
CA ARG A 254 -6.88 0.84 9.15
C ARG A 254 -6.26 -0.47 8.67
N ALA A 255 -4.95 -0.46 8.47
CA ALA A 255 -4.17 -1.67 8.39
C ALA A 255 -3.66 -2.00 9.79
N PHE A 256 -3.81 -3.24 10.23
CA PHE A 256 -3.43 -3.70 11.56
C PHE A 256 -2.32 -4.75 11.47
N CYS A 257 -1.47 -4.80 12.49
CA CYS A 257 -0.48 -5.87 12.60
C CYS A 257 -1.17 -7.25 12.67
N GLU A 258 -2.33 -7.28 13.30
CA GLU A 258 -3.18 -8.43 13.52
C GLU A 258 -3.85 -8.96 12.24
N ASP A 259 -3.76 -8.25 11.12
CA ASP A 259 -4.20 -8.77 9.81
C ASP A 259 -3.28 -9.91 9.33
N CYS A 260 -2.03 -9.95 9.82
CA CYS A 260 -1.03 -10.98 9.50
C CYS A 260 -0.52 -11.74 10.74
N HIS A 261 -0.47 -11.07 11.90
CA HIS A 261 -0.02 -11.63 13.17
C HIS A 261 -1.20 -11.96 14.09
N THR A 262 -0.97 -12.74 15.15
CA THR A 262 -1.99 -12.91 16.19
C THR A 262 -1.95 -11.74 17.16
N SER A 263 -3.04 -11.52 17.91
CA SER A 263 -3.08 -10.51 19.00
C SER A 263 -2.16 -10.84 20.20
N THR A 264 -1.63 -12.06 20.23
CA THR A 264 -0.72 -12.58 21.26
C THR A 264 0.49 -13.27 20.61
N PRO A 265 1.33 -12.52 19.86
CA PRO A 265 2.33 -13.13 18.98
C PRO A 265 3.57 -13.63 19.74
N HIS A 266 3.71 -13.31 21.02
CA HIS A 266 4.92 -13.58 21.80
C HIS A 266 4.84 -14.93 22.51
N SER A 267 5.95 -15.66 22.55
CA SER A 267 6.09 -16.87 23.38
C SER A 267 6.05 -16.58 24.88
N LYS A 268 6.43 -15.36 25.29
CA LYS A 268 6.37 -14.89 26.68
C LYS A 268 5.01 -14.23 26.93
N GLU A 269 4.20 -14.85 27.77
CA GLU A 269 2.84 -14.40 28.08
C GLU A 269 2.78 -12.96 28.60
N ILE A 270 3.76 -12.54 29.42
CA ILE A 270 3.83 -11.15 29.90
C ILE A 270 3.86 -10.13 28.77
N LEU A 271 4.48 -10.42 27.62
CA LEU A 271 4.48 -9.51 26.47
C LEU A 271 3.11 -9.48 25.78
N ASN A 272 2.39 -10.58 25.79
CA ASN A 272 1.01 -10.63 25.29
C ASN A 272 0.06 -9.84 26.20
N GLU A 273 0.30 -9.77 27.51
CA GLU A 273 -0.45 -8.88 28.39
C GLU A 273 -0.21 -7.39 28.07
N HIS A 274 0.99 -7.05 27.57
CA HIS A 274 1.29 -5.67 27.19
C HIS A 274 0.49 -5.21 25.96
N THR A 275 0.10 -6.12 25.04
CA THR A 275 -0.67 -5.74 23.84
C THR A 275 -2.05 -5.16 24.15
N LEU A 276 -2.54 -5.34 25.39
CA LEU A 276 -3.77 -4.70 25.89
C LEU A 276 -3.64 -3.18 26.09
N LYS A 277 -2.41 -2.65 26.20
CA LYS A 277 -2.15 -1.25 26.56
C LYS A 277 -1.08 -0.58 25.70
N VAL A 278 -0.18 -1.35 25.12
CA VAL A 278 0.95 -0.89 24.31
C VAL A 278 0.72 -1.37 22.88
N ALA A 279 0.68 -0.44 21.94
CA ALA A 279 0.51 -0.76 20.52
C ALA A 279 1.76 -1.47 19.97
N CYS A 280 1.59 -2.37 19.00
CA CYS A 280 2.66 -3.14 18.38
C CYS A 280 3.79 -2.27 17.80
N GLN A 281 3.50 -1.04 17.41
CA GLN A 281 4.45 -0.08 16.85
C GLN A 281 5.36 0.59 17.90
N THR A 282 5.09 0.44 19.20
CA THR A 282 5.89 1.03 20.30
C THR A 282 7.03 0.12 20.73
#